data_AF-A0A2M7DRU3-F1
#
_entry.id   AF-A0A2M7DRU3-F1
#
_cell.length_a   1.000
_cell.length_b   1.000
_cell.length_c   1.000
_cell.angle_alpha   90.00
_cell.angle_beta   90.00
_cell.angle_gamma   90.00
#
_symmetry.space_group_name_H-M   'P 1'
#
loop_
_entity.id
_entity.type
_entity.pdbx_description
1 polymer ?
#
loop_
_entity_poly.entity_id
_entity_poly.type
_entity_poly.pdbx_seq_one_letter_code
_entity_poly.pdbx_strand_id
1 'polypeptide(L)'
;KITTSEKSGSVGYVDIEKVFSLHPKILTAKLEYNRICAELNEQLYNKKQEIVEMEQKIDELKESIDELKKQLEVNVSTGSSDVSVSSTTAQQIEASTMTAKSDQEKTQKDLDELQKLFVEKSTGIELKKKEYEDMEKETETKLFDFEQSNTLGFMGEMYKVLEKIAIENKISVIIDKPSILYGEPGIDFTEEVKNRLRGK
;
A
#
# COMPACT_ATOMS: atom_id res chain seq x y z
N LYS A 1 21.74 -48.46 47.37
CA LYS A 1 20.34 -48.48 46.88
C LYS A 1 19.81 -47.07 47.03
N ILE A 2 19.96 -46.23 46.00
CA ILE A 2 19.41 -44.88 46.01
C ILE A 2 18.00 -45.01 45.45
N THR A 3 17.01 -44.94 46.32
CA THR A 3 15.60 -44.79 45.92
C THR A 3 15.37 -43.32 45.63
N THR A 4 15.64 -42.89 44.40
CA THR A 4 15.06 -41.67 43.85
C THR A 4 13.56 -41.92 43.74
N SER A 5 12.77 -41.33 44.62
CA SER A 5 11.34 -41.15 44.37
C SER A 5 11.21 -40.15 43.23
N GLU A 6 11.28 -40.67 42.00
CA GLU A 6 10.87 -39.93 40.81
C GLU A 6 9.42 -39.51 41.01
N LYS A 7 9.22 -38.24 41.38
CA LYS A 7 7.98 -37.57 41.06
C LYS A 7 7.97 -37.41 39.55
N SER A 8 7.64 -38.47 38.82
CA SER A 8 7.45 -38.41 37.37
C SER A 8 6.24 -37.49 37.14
N GLY A 9 6.51 -36.23 36.80
CA GLY A 9 5.47 -35.30 36.39
C GLY A 9 4.75 -35.88 35.18
N SER A 10 3.43 -36.00 35.24
CA SER A 10 2.65 -36.45 34.09
C SER A 10 2.73 -35.41 32.98
N VAL A 11 2.88 -35.88 31.74
CA VAL A 11 3.01 -35.04 30.54
C VAL A 11 1.71 -35.12 29.74
N GLY A 12 1.19 -33.95 29.39
CA GLY A 12 0.06 -33.77 28.50
C GLY A 12 0.49 -33.24 27.13
N TYR A 13 -0.33 -33.50 26.12
CA TYR A 13 -0.12 -33.01 24.77
C TYR A 13 -1.33 -32.22 24.29
N VAL A 14 -1.10 -31.20 23.46
CA VAL A 14 -2.16 -30.45 22.79
C VAL A 14 -1.71 -30.08 21.39
N ASP A 15 -2.58 -30.23 20.41
CA ASP A 15 -2.37 -29.71 19.06
C ASP A 15 -2.92 -28.28 18.99
N ILE A 16 -2.03 -27.30 19.22
CA ILE A 16 -2.41 -25.88 19.27
C ILE A 16 -2.94 -25.41 17.93
N GLU A 17 -2.29 -25.82 16.83
CA GLU A 17 -2.67 -25.43 15.47
C GLU A 17 -4.08 -25.91 15.12
N LYS A 18 -4.41 -27.15 15.47
CA LYS A 18 -5.75 -27.72 15.26
C LYS A 18 -6.80 -27.03 16.13
N VAL A 19 -6.47 -26.69 17.38
CA VAL A 19 -7.37 -25.92 18.26
C VAL A 19 -7.64 -24.54 17.67
N PHE A 20 -6.59 -23.87 17.18
CA PHE A 20 -6.66 -22.53 16.60
C PHE A 20 -7.48 -22.50 15.31
N SER A 21 -7.15 -23.36 14.34
CA SER A 21 -7.77 -23.39 13.01
C SER A 21 -9.26 -23.74 13.02
N LEU A 22 -9.72 -24.52 14.01
CA LEU A 22 -11.12 -24.94 14.13
C LEU A 22 -11.94 -24.06 15.07
N HIS A 23 -11.36 -22.98 15.60
CA HIS A 23 -12.06 -22.12 16.54
C HIS A 23 -12.98 -21.11 15.81
N PRO A 24 -14.27 -21.02 16.18
CA PRO A 24 -15.21 -20.11 15.52
C PRO A 24 -14.76 -18.65 15.50
N LYS A 25 -14.20 -18.13 16.62
CA LYS A 25 -13.70 -16.75 16.67
C LYS A 25 -12.57 -16.48 15.65
N ILE A 26 -11.66 -17.45 15.47
CA ILE A 26 -10.56 -17.32 14.51
C ILE A 26 -11.08 -17.37 13.07
N LEU A 27 -12.05 -18.24 12.80
CA LEU A 27 -12.70 -18.30 11.49
C LEU A 27 -13.42 -16.98 11.16
N THR A 28 -14.17 -16.42 12.11
CA THR A 28 -14.82 -15.11 11.93
C THR A 28 -13.80 -14.00 11.74
N ALA A 29 -12.76 -13.93 12.58
CA ALA A 29 -11.69 -12.94 12.44
C ALA A 29 -10.98 -13.02 11.09
N LYS A 30 -10.77 -14.23 10.55
CA LYS A 30 -10.20 -14.43 9.22
C LYS A 30 -11.11 -13.93 8.10
N LEU A 31 -12.42 -14.14 8.22
CA LEU A 31 -13.39 -13.59 7.28
C LEU A 31 -13.42 -12.06 7.31
N GLU A 32 -13.39 -11.48 8.51
CA GLU A 32 -13.33 -10.02 8.69
C GLU A 32 -12.02 -9.44 8.16
N TYR A 33 -10.89 -10.09 8.43
CA TYR A 33 -9.59 -9.72 7.88
C TYR A 33 -9.63 -9.66 6.36
N ASN A 34 -10.13 -10.72 5.70
CA ASN A 34 -10.25 -10.76 4.25
C ASN A 34 -11.14 -9.64 3.71
N ARG A 35 -12.22 -9.31 4.42
CA ARG A 35 -13.12 -8.20 4.06
C ARG A 35 -12.39 -6.85 4.12
N ILE A 36 -11.64 -6.62 5.20
CA ILE A 36 -10.87 -5.39 5.40
C ILE A 36 -9.75 -5.28 4.36
N CYS A 37 -9.04 -6.37 4.08
CA CYS A 37 -8.03 -6.41 3.02
C CYS A 37 -8.61 -6.04 1.66
N ALA A 38 -9.77 -6.58 1.30
CA ALA A 38 -10.42 -6.26 0.04
C ALA A 38 -10.80 -4.77 -0.03
N GLU A 39 -11.40 -4.23 1.04
CA GLU A 39 -11.82 -2.83 1.12
C GLU A 39 -10.63 -1.85 1.04
N LEU A 40 -9.54 -2.12 1.77
CA LEU A 40 -8.34 -1.27 1.74
C LEU A 40 -7.59 -1.37 0.41
N ASN A 41 -7.51 -2.56 -0.19
CA ASN A 41 -6.91 -2.74 -1.52
C ASN A 41 -7.71 -2.01 -2.60
N GLU A 42 -9.04 -1.99 -2.52
CA GLU A 42 -9.89 -1.21 -3.42
C GLU A 42 -9.62 0.29 -3.29
N GLN A 43 -9.47 0.80 -2.07
CA GLN A 43 -9.13 2.21 -1.83
C GLN A 43 -7.75 2.58 -2.39
N LEU A 44 -6.74 1.74 -2.17
CA LEU A 44 -5.41 1.93 -2.74
C LEU A 44 -5.47 1.88 -4.27
N TYR A 45 -6.18 0.91 -4.84
CA TYR A 45 -6.35 0.80 -6.29
C TYR A 45 -6.97 2.08 -6.88
N ASN A 46 -8.04 2.59 -6.30
CA ASN A 46 -8.71 3.81 -6.76
C ASN A 46 -7.77 5.03 -6.70
N LYS A 47 -7.03 5.21 -5.60
CA LYS A 47 -6.06 6.30 -5.49
C LYS A 47 -4.90 6.16 -6.48
N LYS A 48 -4.43 4.94 -6.72
CA LYS A 48 -3.39 4.68 -7.71
C LYS A 48 -3.87 5.04 -9.13
N GLN A 49 -5.11 4.72 -9.47
CA GLN A 49 -5.70 5.11 -10.76
C GLN A 49 -5.80 6.63 -10.89
N GLU A 50 -6.23 7.34 -9.84
CA GLU A 50 -6.24 8.80 -9.86
C GLU A 50 -4.84 9.39 -10.11
N ILE A 51 -3.80 8.82 -9.49
CA ILE A 51 -2.40 9.23 -9.72
C ILE A 51 -2.03 9.03 -11.19
N VAL A 52 -2.27 7.84 -11.75
CA VAL A 52 -1.97 7.54 -13.17
C VAL A 52 -2.70 8.49 -14.12
N GLU A 53 -3.97 8.79 -13.87
CA GLU A 53 -4.74 9.75 -14.69
C GLU A 53 -4.17 11.17 -14.62
N MET A 54 -3.65 11.59 -13.47
CA MET A 54 -2.99 12.89 -13.36
C MET A 54 -1.61 12.91 -14.00
N GLU A 55 -0.85 11.80 -13.95
CA GLU A 55 0.44 11.66 -14.63
C GLU A 55 0.24 11.83 -16.14
N GLN A 56 -0.75 11.15 -16.72
CA GLN A 56 -1.10 11.30 -18.14
C GLN A 56 -1.41 12.75 -18.51
N LYS A 57 -2.20 13.46 -17.71
CA LYS A 57 -2.51 14.89 -17.94
C LYS A 57 -1.27 15.78 -17.84
N ILE A 58 -0.29 15.44 -16.99
CA ILE A 58 0.97 16.17 -16.89
C ILE A 58 1.83 15.93 -18.12
N ASP A 59 1.88 14.70 -18.62
CA ASP A 59 2.61 14.35 -19.84
C ASP A 59 2.03 15.08 -21.06
N GLU A 60 0.69 15.10 -21.21
CA GLU A 60 0.01 15.89 -22.25
C GLU A 60 0.32 17.40 -22.18
N LEU A 61 0.32 17.97 -20.98
CA LEU A 61 0.68 19.38 -20.76
C LEU A 61 2.15 19.65 -21.09
N LYS A 62 3.03 18.71 -20.77
CA LYS A 62 4.46 18.81 -21.07
C LYS A 62 4.71 18.79 -22.57
N GLU A 63 4.06 17.88 -23.29
CA GLU A 63 4.10 17.83 -24.76
C GLU A 63 3.60 19.15 -25.38
N SER A 64 2.49 19.69 -24.86
CA SER A 64 1.94 20.98 -25.30
C SER A 64 2.92 22.14 -25.09
N ILE A 65 3.60 22.17 -23.94
CA ILE A 65 4.64 23.18 -23.63
C ILE A 65 5.82 23.05 -24.60
N ASP A 66 6.29 21.83 -24.87
CA ASP A 66 7.42 21.59 -25.75
C ASP A 66 7.11 21.94 -27.21
N GLU A 67 5.87 21.68 -27.66
CA GLU A 67 5.41 22.08 -29.00
C GLU A 67 5.32 23.61 -29.15
N LEU A 68 4.74 24.31 -28.17
CA LEU A 68 4.68 25.78 -28.16
C LEU A 68 6.08 26.42 -28.13
N LYS A 69 7.01 25.88 -27.32
CA LYS A 69 8.42 26.34 -27.31
C LYS A 69 9.09 26.18 -28.67
N LYS A 70 8.88 25.04 -29.33
CA LYS A 70 9.43 24.79 -30.66
C LYS A 70 8.88 25.76 -31.72
N GLN A 71 7.60 26.10 -31.65
CA GLN A 71 6.99 27.09 -32.56
C GLN A 71 7.57 28.50 -32.35
N LEU A 72 7.87 28.87 -31.10
CA LEU A 72 8.55 30.12 -30.76
C LEU A 72 9.99 30.17 -31.30
N GLU A 73 10.76 29.09 -31.18
CA GLU A 73 12.16 29.03 -31.67
C GLU A 73 12.26 29.11 -33.22
N VAL A 74 11.35 28.45 -33.95
CA VAL A 74 11.34 28.44 -35.43
C VAL A 74 11.04 29.83 -36.01
N ASN A 75 10.21 30.64 -35.34
CA ASN A 75 9.90 32.01 -35.76
C ASN A 75 11.03 33.02 -35.50
N VAL A 76 11.99 32.71 -34.63
CA VAL A 76 13.16 33.57 -34.37
C VAL A 76 14.28 33.29 -35.39
N SER A 77 14.38 32.08 -35.94
CA SER A 77 15.46 31.69 -36.86
C SER A 77 15.22 32.04 -38.33
N THR A 78 13.98 32.29 -38.77
CA THR A 78 13.66 32.67 -40.17
C THR A 78 13.86 34.16 -40.48
N GLY A 79 14.31 34.97 -39.50
CA GLY A 79 14.61 36.40 -39.70
C GLY A 79 16.06 36.71 -40.13
N SER A 80 16.92 35.72 -40.31
CA SER A 80 18.32 35.92 -40.72
C SER A 80 18.68 35.02 -41.90
N SER A 81 18.35 35.49 -43.10
CA SER A 81 19.00 35.03 -44.33
C SER A 81 19.33 36.27 -45.15
N ASP A 82 20.58 36.67 -45.04
CA ASP A 82 21.23 37.65 -45.93
C ASP A 82 20.96 37.31 -47.40
N VAL A 83 20.25 38.21 -48.11
CA VAL A 83 20.37 38.32 -49.56
C VAL A 83 20.64 39.79 -49.90
N SER A 84 21.93 40.04 -50.12
CA SER A 84 22.47 41.19 -50.82
C SER A 84 22.02 41.17 -52.29
N VAL A 85 21.46 42.28 -52.80
CA VAL A 85 21.83 43.00 -54.03
C VAL A 85 20.77 44.06 -54.38
N SER A 86 21.25 45.28 -54.66
CA SER A 86 20.56 46.56 -54.87
C SER A 86 19.53 46.65 -56.02
N SER A 87 18.47 47.46 -55.86
CA SER A 87 18.30 48.80 -56.48
C SER A 87 16.85 49.32 -56.48
N THR A 88 16.73 50.60 -56.07
CA THR A 88 15.68 51.62 -56.30
C THR A 88 14.31 51.24 -56.88
N THR A 89 13.24 51.47 -56.11
CA THR A 89 12.04 52.28 -56.47
C THR A 89 11.12 52.43 -55.24
N ALA A 90 10.55 53.63 -55.05
CA ALA A 90 9.73 54.01 -53.90
C ALA A 90 8.27 53.53 -53.96
N GLN A 91 7.68 53.42 -52.76
CA GLN A 91 6.26 53.38 -52.39
C GLN A 91 5.49 52.05 -52.43
N GLN A 92 4.75 51.86 -51.33
CA GLN A 92 3.70 50.87 -51.02
C GLN A 92 4.17 49.48 -50.56
N ILE A 93 4.24 49.29 -49.23
CA ILE A 93 3.26 48.55 -48.40
C ILE A 93 3.87 48.46 -46.98
N GLU A 94 3.59 49.46 -46.15
CA GLU A 94 3.74 49.35 -44.69
C GLU A 94 2.47 48.68 -44.14
N ALA A 95 2.39 47.35 -44.19
CA ALA A 95 1.25 46.63 -43.59
C ALA A 95 1.56 45.25 -43.01
N SER A 96 2.82 44.79 -43.02
CA SER A 96 3.14 43.41 -42.59
C SER A 96 3.95 43.27 -41.31
N THR A 97 4.34 44.36 -40.65
CA THR A 97 5.27 44.29 -39.50
C THR A 97 4.64 44.50 -38.13
N MET A 98 3.33 44.80 -38.04
CA MET A 98 2.62 44.94 -36.76
C MET A 98 1.84 43.70 -36.33
N THR A 99 1.49 42.81 -37.25
CA THR A 99 0.76 41.57 -36.94
C THR A 99 1.64 40.53 -36.22
N ALA A 100 2.94 40.44 -36.54
CA ALA A 100 3.84 39.46 -35.92
C ALA A 100 4.17 39.72 -34.43
N LYS A 101 4.14 40.98 -33.97
CA LYS A 101 4.40 41.30 -32.54
C LYS A 101 3.22 40.97 -31.62
N SER A 102 1.99 41.16 -32.09
CA SER A 102 0.76 40.83 -31.36
C SER A 102 0.65 39.31 -31.12
N ASP A 103 1.00 38.52 -32.14
CA ASP A 103 0.92 37.06 -32.05
C ASP A 103 2.06 36.46 -31.18
N GLN A 104 3.26 37.07 -31.19
CA GLN A 104 4.35 36.66 -30.29
C GLN A 104 4.07 36.93 -28.81
N GLU A 105 3.47 38.09 -28.47
CA GLU A 105 3.12 38.42 -27.08
C GLU A 105 2.00 37.55 -26.51
N LYS A 106 1.05 37.14 -27.36
CA LYS A 106 -0.04 36.23 -26.98
C LYS A 106 0.48 34.81 -26.77
N THR A 107 1.32 34.32 -27.68
CA THR A 107 1.92 32.97 -27.58
C THR A 107 2.85 32.85 -26.35
N GLN A 108 3.54 33.93 -25.98
CA GLN A 108 4.38 33.97 -24.78
C GLN A 108 3.54 33.92 -23.48
N LYS A 109 2.41 34.63 -23.43
CA LYS A 109 1.49 34.58 -22.28
C LYS A 109 0.85 33.21 -22.10
N ASP A 110 0.43 32.58 -23.20
CA ASP A 110 -0.16 31.24 -23.18
C ASP A 110 0.87 30.20 -22.70
N LEU A 111 2.15 30.35 -23.08
CA LEU A 111 3.24 29.50 -22.60
C LEU A 111 3.49 29.66 -21.08
N ASP A 112 3.49 30.89 -20.57
CA ASP A 112 3.69 31.17 -19.15
C ASP A 112 2.54 30.61 -18.30
N GLU A 113 1.30 30.69 -18.81
CA GLU A 113 0.10 30.14 -18.16
C GLU A 113 0.13 28.60 -18.13
N LEU A 114 0.50 27.94 -19.24
CA LEU A 114 0.70 26.49 -19.28
C LEU A 114 1.82 26.03 -18.34
N GLN A 115 2.95 26.74 -18.27
CA GLN A 115 4.04 26.42 -17.36
C GLN A 115 3.60 26.53 -15.89
N LYS A 116 2.83 27.57 -15.55
CA LYS A 116 2.27 27.71 -14.21
C LYS A 116 1.34 26.55 -13.87
N LEU A 117 0.44 26.19 -14.78
CA LEU A 117 -0.50 25.07 -14.61
C LEU A 117 0.24 23.72 -14.47
N PHE A 118 1.32 23.53 -15.22
CA PHE A 118 2.19 22.35 -15.14
C PHE A 118 2.86 22.24 -13.76
N VAL A 119 3.43 23.33 -13.24
CA VAL A 119 4.06 23.33 -11.92
C VAL A 119 3.04 23.05 -10.81
N GLU A 120 1.86 23.65 -10.89
CA GLU A 120 0.78 23.41 -9.92
C GLU A 120 0.33 21.95 -9.92
N LYS A 121 0.07 21.37 -11.10
CA LYS A 121 -0.33 19.96 -11.22
C LYS A 121 0.79 19.00 -10.81
N SER A 122 2.03 19.30 -11.15
CA SER A 122 3.20 18.49 -10.74
C SER A 122 3.43 18.53 -9.24
N THR A 123 3.16 19.66 -8.59
CA THR A 123 3.22 19.73 -7.12
C THR A 123 2.06 18.96 -6.48
N GLY A 124 0.86 19.09 -7.04
CA GLY A 124 -0.32 18.36 -6.57
C GLY A 124 -0.19 16.84 -6.69
N ILE A 125 0.44 16.34 -7.76
CA ILE A 125 0.66 14.90 -7.93
C ILE A 125 1.70 14.35 -6.95
N GLU A 126 2.75 15.12 -6.66
CA GLU A 126 3.77 14.74 -5.68
C GLU A 126 3.15 14.58 -4.28
N LEU A 127 2.26 15.51 -3.91
CA LEU A 127 1.48 15.42 -2.67
C LEU A 127 0.59 14.18 -2.64
N LYS A 128 -0.15 13.89 -3.71
CA LYS A 128 -1.01 12.70 -3.79
C LYS A 128 -0.21 11.38 -3.79
N LYS A 129 0.98 11.36 -4.39
CA LYS A 129 1.89 10.19 -4.32
C LYS A 129 2.34 9.93 -2.90
N LYS A 130 2.71 11.00 -2.19
CA LYS A 130 3.06 10.90 -0.77
C LYS A 130 1.89 10.42 0.08
N GLU A 131 0.68 10.96 -0.13
CA GLU A 131 -0.53 10.48 0.54
C GLU A 131 -0.81 8.99 0.27
N TYR A 132 -0.59 8.53 -0.97
CA TYR A 132 -0.72 7.12 -1.32
C TYR A 132 0.29 6.25 -0.58
N GLU A 133 1.56 6.67 -0.52
CA GLU A 133 2.61 5.95 0.20
C GLU A 133 2.32 5.87 1.70
N ASP A 134 1.85 6.97 2.30
CA ASP A 134 1.46 7.02 3.70
C ASP A 134 0.26 6.10 3.97
N MET A 135 -0.73 6.08 3.05
CA MET A 135 -1.88 5.19 3.12
C MET A 135 -1.51 3.71 2.99
N GLU A 136 -0.55 3.37 2.15
CA GLU A 136 -0.05 2.00 1.98
C GLU A 136 0.59 1.51 3.28
N LYS A 137 1.47 2.31 3.89
CA LYS A 137 2.09 2.00 5.19
C LYS A 137 1.06 1.89 6.32
N GLU A 138 0.09 2.79 6.36
CA GLU A 138 -0.98 2.76 7.35
C GLU A 138 -1.85 1.51 7.19
N THR A 139 -2.16 1.13 5.95
CA THR A 139 -2.92 -0.08 5.62
C THR A 139 -2.19 -1.33 6.07
N GLU A 140 -0.90 -1.45 5.77
CA GLU A 140 -0.07 -2.58 6.21
C GLU A 140 -0.04 -2.70 7.73
N THR A 141 0.17 -1.57 8.42
CA THR A 141 0.19 -1.51 9.89
C THR A 141 -1.16 -1.94 10.48
N LYS A 142 -2.27 -1.42 9.95
CA LYS A 142 -3.63 -1.78 10.42
C LYS A 142 -3.92 -3.28 10.25
N LEU A 143 -3.53 -3.85 9.11
CA LEU A 143 -3.74 -5.28 8.85
C LEU A 143 -2.90 -6.15 9.79
N PHE A 144 -1.64 -5.76 10.01
CA PHE A 144 -0.77 -6.43 10.96
C PHE A 144 -1.32 -6.38 12.40
N ASP A 145 -1.70 -5.20 12.88
CA ASP A 145 -2.24 -5.01 14.22
C ASP A 145 -3.55 -5.78 14.43
N PHE A 146 -4.40 -5.83 13.41
CA PHE A 146 -5.64 -6.61 13.45
C PHE A 146 -5.37 -8.11 13.60
N GLU A 147 -4.47 -8.67 12.79
CA GLU A 147 -4.12 -10.09 12.86
C GLU A 147 -3.47 -10.43 14.20
N GLN A 148 -2.53 -9.59 14.64
CA GLN A 148 -1.78 -9.78 15.87
C GLN A 148 -2.71 -9.72 17.10
N SER A 149 -3.59 -8.71 17.18
CA SER A 149 -4.51 -8.54 18.30
C SER A 149 -5.48 -9.72 18.44
N ASN A 150 -6.06 -10.17 17.32
CA ASN A 150 -6.97 -11.32 17.33
C ASN A 150 -6.25 -12.62 17.72
N THR A 151 -5.05 -12.83 17.21
CA THR A 151 -4.23 -14.01 17.52
C THR A 151 -3.81 -14.02 18.99
N LEU A 152 -3.28 -12.91 19.51
CA LEU A 152 -2.87 -12.78 20.91
C LEU A 152 -4.04 -12.92 21.87
N GLY A 153 -5.18 -12.30 21.56
CA GLY A 153 -6.39 -12.43 22.36
C GLY A 153 -6.84 -13.88 22.49
N PHE A 154 -6.87 -14.60 21.37
CA PHE A 154 -7.22 -16.02 21.37
C PHE A 154 -6.20 -16.88 22.12
N MET A 155 -4.89 -16.66 21.91
CA MET A 155 -3.85 -17.39 22.63
C MET A 155 -3.96 -17.20 24.14
N GLY A 156 -4.27 -15.98 24.60
CA GLY A 156 -4.51 -15.71 26.02
C GLY A 156 -5.69 -16.49 26.61
N GLU A 157 -6.79 -16.64 25.86
CA GLU A 157 -7.92 -17.49 26.26
C GLU A 157 -7.52 -18.98 26.32
N MET A 158 -6.80 -19.45 25.30
CA MET A 158 -6.33 -20.84 25.22
C MET A 158 -5.38 -21.20 26.37
N TYR A 159 -4.42 -20.34 26.70
CA TYR A 159 -3.49 -20.62 27.81
C TYR A 159 -4.21 -20.72 29.15
N LYS A 160 -5.23 -19.88 29.40
CA LYS A 160 -6.07 -19.99 30.61
C LYS A 160 -6.84 -21.31 30.68
N VAL A 161 -7.28 -21.82 29.53
CA VAL A 161 -7.95 -23.13 29.45
C VAL A 161 -6.96 -24.26 29.70
N LEU A 162 -5.78 -24.21 29.08
CA LEU A 162 -4.71 -25.19 29.27
C LEU A 162 -4.24 -25.25 30.72
N GLU A 163 -4.07 -24.10 31.37
CA GLU A 163 -3.69 -24.02 32.78
C GLU A 163 -4.72 -24.74 33.68
N LYS A 164 -6.01 -24.51 33.46
CA LYS A 164 -7.07 -25.20 34.21
C LYS A 164 -7.06 -26.71 34.00
N ILE A 165 -6.93 -27.15 32.74
CA ILE A 165 -6.84 -28.58 32.40
C ILE A 165 -5.63 -29.21 33.08
N ALA A 166 -4.48 -28.52 33.09
CA ALA A 166 -3.27 -29.02 33.73
C ALA A 166 -3.47 -29.22 35.24
N ILE A 167 -4.06 -28.24 35.92
CA ILE A 167 -4.34 -28.29 37.36
C ILE A 167 -5.32 -29.43 37.69
N GLU A 168 -6.44 -29.52 36.97
CA GLU A 168 -7.49 -30.52 37.22
C GLU A 168 -7.00 -31.95 37.00
N ASN A 169 -6.18 -32.17 35.97
CA ASN A 169 -5.64 -33.48 35.63
C ASN A 169 -4.28 -33.77 36.29
N LYS A 170 -3.79 -32.87 37.17
CA LYS A 170 -2.49 -32.99 37.86
C LYS A 170 -1.31 -33.20 36.90
N ILE A 171 -1.37 -32.56 35.75
CA ILE A 171 -0.34 -32.57 34.72
C ILE A 171 0.70 -31.52 35.06
N SER A 172 1.98 -31.90 34.95
CA SER A 172 3.09 -30.99 35.28
C SER A 172 3.55 -30.19 34.07
N VAL A 173 3.43 -30.76 32.87
CA VAL A 173 3.88 -30.14 31.62
C VAL A 173 2.89 -30.46 30.51
N ILE A 174 2.47 -29.43 29.76
CA ILE A 174 1.76 -29.60 28.49
C ILE A 174 2.71 -29.20 27.36
N ILE A 175 2.82 -30.05 26.35
CA ILE A 175 3.70 -29.84 25.19
C ILE A 175 2.84 -29.75 23.93
N ASP A 176 3.23 -28.86 23.01
CA ASP A 176 2.60 -28.78 21.70
C ASP A 176 2.93 -30.00 20.84
N LYS A 177 1.90 -30.63 20.30
CA LYS A 177 1.96 -31.94 19.66
C LYS A 177 2.88 -32.00 18.43
N PRO A 178 2.90 -31.01 17.52
CA PRO A 178 3.82 -30.99 16.37
C PRO A 178 5.30 -30.94 16.75
N SER A 179 5.63 -30.50 17.97
CA SER A 179 7.02 -30.45 18.47
C SER A 179 7.53 -31.81 18.96
N ILE A 180 6.69 -32.85 18.98
CA ILE A 180 7.04 -34.17 19.50
C ILE A 180 7.25 -35.14 18.34
N LEU A 181 8.47 -35.69 18.25
CA LEU A 181 8.81 -36.71 17.26
C LEU A 181 8.54 -38.13 17.76
N TYR A 182 8.85 -38.40 19.03
CA TYR A 182 8.62 -39.66 19.72
C TYR A 182 8.55 -39.40 21.24
N GLY A 183 7.81 -40.23 21.98
CA GLY A 183 7.66 -40.08 23.43
C GLY A 183 6.79 -41.18 24.02
N GLU A 184 6.74 -41.25 25.36
CA GLU A 184 5.78 -42.11 26.04
C GLU A 184 4.34 -41.67 25.73
N PRO A 185 3.37 -42.60 25.68
CA PRO A 185 1.97 -42.25 25.50
C PRO A 185 1.49 -41.40 26.68
N GLY A 186 1.16 -40.15 26.38
CA GLY A 186 0.58 -39.17 27.30
C GLY A 186 -0.86 -38.85 26.92
N ILE A 187 -1.49 -37.98 27.72
CA ILE A 187 -2.89 -37.61 27.52
C ILE A 187 -2.96 -36.48 26.50
N ASP A 188 -3.73 -36.68 25.42
CA ASP A 188 -4.01 -35.66 24.42
C ASP A 188 -5.23 -34.83 24.83
N PHE A 189 -5.00 -33.55 25.14
CA PHE A 189 -6.02 -32.60 25.58
C PHE A 189 -6.63 -31.78 24.44
N THR A 190 -6.27 -32.02 23.18
CA THR A 190 -6.72 -31.23 22.02
C THR A 190 -8.24 -31.06 21.98
N GLU A 191 -8.98 -32.16 22.14
CA GLU A 191 -10.44 -32.15 22.08
C GLU A 191 -11.06 -31.48 23.32
N GLU A 192 -10.46 -31.66 24.48
CA GLU A 192 -10.91 -31.05 25.74
C GLU A 192 -10.74 -29.52 25.71
N VAL A 193 -9.57 -29.04 25.28
CA VAL A 193 -9.29 -27.62 25.09
C VAL A 193 -10.29 -27.00 24.12
N LYS A 194 -10.52 -27.66 22.98
CA LYS A 194 -11.48 -27.21 21.96
C LYS A 194 -12.90 -27.09 22.51
N ASN A 195 -13.33 -28.02 23.35
CA ASN A 195 -14.66 -27.99 23.95
C ASN A 195 -14.78 -26.85 24.98
N ARG A 196 -13.81 -26.71 25.89
CA ARG A 196 -13.81 -25.64 26.89
C ARG A 196 -13.76 -24.24 26.29
N LEU A 197 -12.97 -24.04 25.22
CA LEU A 197 -12.93 -22.76 24.50
C LEU A 197 -14.25 -22.41 23.82
N ARG A 198 -15.05 -23.42 23.45
CA ARG A 198 -16.42 -23.24 22.92
C ARG A 198 -17.47 -23.08 24.02
N GLY A 199 -17.08 -23.08 25.30
CA GLY A 199 -18.01 -23.06 26.43
C GLY A 199 -18.81 -24.35 26.60
N LYS A 200 -18.27 -25.49 26.14
CA LYS A 200 -18.86 -26.83 26.24
C LYS A 200 -18.14 -27.68 27.26
#